data_AF-A0A397H159-F1
#
_entry.id   AF-A0A397H159-F1
#
_cell.length_a   1.000
_cell.length_b   1.000
_cell.length_c   1.000
_cell.angle_alpha   90.00
_cell.angle_beta   90.00
_cell.angle_gamma   90.00
#
_symmetry.space_group_name_H-M   'P 1'
#
loop_
_entity.id
_entity.type
_entity.pdbx_description
1 polymer ?
#
loop_
_entity_poly.entity_id
_entity_poly.type
_entity_poly.pdbx_seq_one_letter_code
_entity_poly.pdbx_strand_id
1 'polypeptide(L)'
;MGKNKKQSIDTINESPKSDWFKENMSREHCKYCYEALKVLKRHPNVFPFLEAVDPVKFGIPDYLDIIKKPMDLGTVEKKLNNFEYSNVNEFIAEVRLNFFGVTQ
;
A
#
# COMPACT_ATOMS: atom_id res chain seq x y z
N MET A 1 18.88 57.67 1.74
CA MET A 1 18.91 56.92 0.47
C MET A 1 19.61 55.59 0.72
N GLY A 2 18.94 54.46 0.44
CA GLY A 2 19.15 53.17 1.09
C GLY A 2 20.49 52.48 0.82
N LYS A 3 21.05 51.84 1.85
CA LYS A 3 22.04 50.76 1.71
C LYS A 3 21.31 49.43 1.85
N ASN A 4 21.11 48.76 0.71
CA ASN A 4 20.55 47.42 0.62
C ASN A 4 21.48 46.42 1.33
N LYS A 5 21.03 45.89 2.46
CA LYS A 5 21.65 44.72 3.10
C LYS A 5 21.10 43.50 2.37
N LYS A 6 21.94 42.81 1.58
CA LYS A 6 21.64 41.46 1.08
C LYS A 6 21.41 40.57 2.31
N GLN A 7 20.15 40.31 2.61
CA GLN A 7 19.77 39.27 3.56
C GLN A 7 19.90 37.93 2.81
N SER A 8 20.76 37.07 3.33
CA SER A 8 20.93 35.66 2.96
C SER A 8 19.58 34.95 2.86
N ILE A 9 19.29 34.38 1.70
CA ILE A 9 18.05 33.64 1.36
C ILE A 9 18.08 32.17 1.83
N ASP A 10 18.77 31.87 2.93
CA ASP A 10 19.02 30.48 3.36
C ASP A 10 18.16 29.99 4.53
N THR A 11 17.03 30.63 4.86
CA THR A 11 16.19 30.09 5.94
C THR A 11 14.71 30.50 5.83
N ILE A 12 13.95 29.79 5.01
CA ILE A 12 12.49 29.74 5.13
C ILE A 12 12.01 28.29 4.98
N ASN A 13 12.21 27.52 6.05
CA ASN A 13 11.46 26.33 6.47
C ASN A 13 10.93 25.37 5.39
N GLU A 14 11.76 24.43 4.96
CA GLU A 14 11.24 23.08 4.68
C GLU A 14 10.79 22.46 6.01
N SER A 15 9.51 22.12 6.12
CA SER A 15 8.99 21.28 7.20
C SER A 15 9.80 19.99 7.27
N PRO A 16 10.17 19.46 8.45
CA PRO A 16 10.70 18.12 8.55
C PRO A 16 9.69 17.20 7.86
N LYS A 17 10.13 16.41 6.86
CA LYS A 17 9.30 15.32 6.32
C LYS A 17 9.09 14.37 7.48
N SER A 18 7.99 14.54 8.21
CA SER A 18 7.75 13.80 9.44
C SER A 18 7.71 12.31 9.13
N ASP A 19 8.34 11.52 10.00
CA ASP A 19 8.34 10.06 9.95
C ASP A 19 6.94 9.49 10.29
N TRP A 20 5.83 10.10 9.85
CA TRP A 20 4.47 9.59 10.07
C TRP A 20 4.32 8.16 9.52
N PHE A 21 5.17 7.79 8.57
CA PHE A 21 5.27 6.44 8.02
C PHE A 21 5.82 5.40 9.00
N LYS A 22 6.36 5.78 10.17
CA LYS A 22 6.82 4.85 11.22
C LYS A 22 5.77 4.62 12.32
N GLU A 23 4.59 5.19 12.21
CA GLU A 23 3.54 5.02 13.21
C GLU A 23 2.91 3.62 13.16
N ASN A 24 2.62 3.08 14.35
CA ASN A 24 1.87 1.84 14.47
C ASN A 24 0.45 2.01 13.91
N MET A 25 -0.14 0.90 13.49
CA MET A 25 -1.51 0.87 12.99
C MET A 25 -2.49 1.29 14.09
N SER A 26 -3.14 2.44 13.91
CA SER A 26 -4.20 2.94 14.79
C SER A 26 -5.58 2.54 14.28
N ARG A 27 -6.63 2.73 15.08
CA ARG A 27 -8.01 2.48 14.62
C ARG A 27 -8.39 3.38 13.45
N GLU A 28 -7.97 4.63 13.49
CA GLU A 28 -8.16 5.60 12.42
C GLU A 28 -7.45 5.14 11.13
N HIS A 29 -6.20 4.66 11.25
CA HIS A 29 -5.47 4.07 10.12
C HIS A 29 -6.19 2.86 9.54
N CYS A 30 -6.67 1.92 10.36
CA CYS A 30 -7.47 0.79 9.90
C CYS A 30 -8.72 1.23 9.12
N LYS A 31 -9.43 2.23 9.64
CA LYS A 31 -10.63 2.78 8.98
C LYS A 31 -10.32 3.33 7.59
N TYR A 32 -9.24 4.11 7.46
CA TYR A 32 -8.83 4.65 6.16
C TYR A 32 -8.38 3.54 5.19
N CYS A 33 -7.61 2.56 5.66
CA CYS A 33 -7.20 1.42 4.85
C CYS A 33 -8.41 0.62 4.35
N TYR A 34 -9.42 0.44 5.20
CA TYR A 34 -10.65 -0.26 4.85
C TYR A 34 -11.46 0.48 3.78
N GLU A 35 -11.61 1.81 3.90
CA GLU A 35 -12.31 2.60 2.89
C GLU A 35 -11.55 2.63 1.55
N ALA A 36 -10.22 2.71 1.58
CA ALA A 36 -9.39 2.59 0.38
C ALA A 36 -9.58 1.22 -0.29
N LEU A 37 -9.56 0.13 0.48
CA LEU A 37 -9.77 -1.22 -0.02
C LEU A 37 -11.16 -1.38 -0.62
N LYS A 38 -12.20 -0.81 0.01
CA LYS A 38 -13.56 -0.76 -0.53
C LYS A 38 -13.63 -0.05 -1.88
N VAL A 39 -12.90 1.05 -2.07
CA VAL A 39 -12.84 1.74 -3.36
C VAL A 39 -12.19 0.85 -4.42
N LEU A 40 -11.05 0.22 -4.09
CA LEU A 40 -10.35 -0.69 -5.01
C LEU A 40 -11.25 -1.86 -5.45
N LYS A 41 -11.91 -2.52 -4.50
CA LYS A 41 -12.80 -3.67 -4.76
C LYS A 41 -14.06 -3.33 -5.56
N ARG A 42 -14.38 -2.05 -5.78
CA ARG A 42 -15.49 -1.62 -6.66
C ARG A 42 -15.04 -1.26 -8.07
N HIS A 43 -13.73 -1.25 -8.34
CA HIS A 43 -13.24 -0.90 -9.67
C HIS A 43 -13.69 -1.97 -10.69
N PRO A 44 -14.18 -1.60 -11.89
CA PRO A 44 -14.75 -2.57 -12.85
C PRO A 44 -13.81 -3.72 -13.23
N ASN A 45 -12.50 -3.44 -13.28
CA ASN A 45 -11.49 -4.40 -13.69
C ASN A 45 -10.77 -5.10 -12.52
N VAL A 46 -11.33 -5.02 -11.31
CA VAL A 46 -10.68 -5.58 -10.12
C VAL A 46 -10.79 -7.10 -10.02
N PHE A 47 -11.66 -7.74 -10.82
CA PHE A 47 -12.00 -9.16 -10.69
C PHE A 47 -10.79 -10.12 -10.58
N PRO A 48 -9.66 -9.96 -11.32
CA PRO A 48 -8.53 -10.88 -11.22
C PRO A 48 -7.77 -10.77 -9.89
N PHE A 49 -7.98 -9.68 -9.16
CA PHE A 49 -7.25 -9.33 -7.96
C PHE A 49 -8.05 -9.61 -6.69
N LEU A 50 -9.30 -10.09 -6.79
CA LEU A 50 -10.18 -10.30 -5.64
C LEU A 50 -9.87 -11.57 -4.85
N GLU A 51 -9.37 -12.60 -5.51
CA GLU A 51 -9.10 -13.92 -4.94
C GLU A 51 -7.70 -14.40 -5.31
N ALA A 52 -7.11 -15.26 -4.47
CA ALA A 52 -5.82 -15.86 -4.74
C ALA A 52 -5.84 -16.66 -6.05
N VAL A 53 -4.74 -16.58 -6.81
CA VAL A 53 -4.55 -17.42 -8.00
C VAL A 53 -4.51 -18.89 -7.56
N ASP A 54 -5.29 -19.73 -8.22
CA ASP A 54 -5.30 -21.19 -8.06
C ASP A 54 -4.48 -21.83 -9.20
N PRO A 55 -3.21 -22.23 -8.95
CA PRO A 55 -2.32 -22.73 -9.99
C PRO A 55 -2.82 -24.03 -10.62
N VAL A 56 -3.55 -24.86 -9.86
CA VAL A 56 -4.09 -26.14 -10.33
C VAL A 56 -5.26 -25.88 -11.27
N LYS A 57 -6.19 -25.02 -10.85
CA LYS A 57 -7.37 -24.65 -11.66
C LYS A 57 -6.98 -24.01 -12.99
N PHE A 58 -5.92 -23.20 -13.01
CA PHE A 58 -5.48 -22.50 -14.21
C PHE A 58 -4.38 -23.24 -15.01
N GLY A 59 -3.90 -24.38 -14.51
CA GLY A 59 -2.87 -25.16 -15.19
C GLY A 59 -1.51 -24.46 -15.27
N ILE A 60 -1.12 -23.74 -14.22
CA ILE A 60 0.13 -22.96 -14.12
C ILE A 60 1.02 -23.59 -13.03
N PRO A 61 1.64 -24.75 -13.27
CA PRO A 61 2.29 -25.54 -12.22
C PRO A 61 3.52 -24.86 -11.58
N ASP A 62 4.17 -23.95 -12.30
CA ASP A 62 5.35 -23.19 -11.86
C ASP A 62 5.00 -21.85 -11.18
N TYR A 63 3.71 -21.57 -10.96
CA TYR A 63 3.26 -20.28 -10.40
C TYR A 63 3.96 -19.93 -9.08
N LEU A 64 4.07 -20.88 -8.15
CA LEU A 64 4.70 -20.67 -6.84
C LEU A 64 6.24 -20.70 -6.91
N ASP A 65 6.80 -21.21 -8.01
CA ASP A 65 8.23 -21.14 -8.28
C ASP A 65 8.66 -19.75 -8.75
N ILE A 66 7.76 -18.99 -9.37
CA ILE A 66 8.01 -17.64 -9.85
C ILE A 66 7.49 -16.60 -8.85
N ILE A 67 6.22 -16.72 -8.44
CA ILE A 67 5.55 -15.79 -7.53
C ILE A 67 5.76 -16.25 -6.08
N LYS A 68 6.77 -15.67 -5.44
CA LYS A 68 7.19 -16.04 -4.08
C LYS A 68 6.25 -15.61 -2.97
N LYS A 69 5.46 -14.56 -3.20
CA LYS A 69 4.48 -14.05 -2.24
C LYS A 69 3.19 -13.71 -2.98
N PRO A 70 2.34 -14.71 -3.27
CA PRO A 70 1.02 -14.46 -3.86
C PRO A 70 0.21 -13.51 -2.96
N MET A 71 -0.57 -12.62 -3.57
CA MET A 71 -1.42 -11.69 -2.83
C MET A 71 -2.67 -11.30 -3.62
N ASP A 72 -3.80 -11.26 -2.93
CA ASP A 72 -5.11 -10.84 -3.43
C ASP A 72 -5.80 -9.88 -2.45
N LEU A 73 -6.74 -9.08 -2.95
CA LEU A 73 -7.47 -8.09 -2.14
C LEU A 73 -8.34 -8.74 -1.06
N GLY A 74 -8.80 -9.98 -1.25
CA GLY A 74 -9.50 -10.76 -0.23
C GLY A 74 -8.57 -11.14 0.92
N THR A 75 -7.34 -11.52 0.63
CA THR A 75 -6.30 -11.76 1.64
C THR A 75 -5.93 -10.47 2.37
N VAL A 76 -5.70 -9.37 1.65
CA VAL A 76 -5.43 -8.05 2.28
C VAL A 76 -6.57 -7.65 3.22
N GLU A 77 -7.83 -7.84 2.82
CA GLU A 77 -9.00 -7.54 3.66
C GLU A 77 -9.03 -8.38 4.94
N LYS A 78 -8.78 -9.70 4.84
CA LYS A 78 -8.73 -10.60 6.00
C LYS A 78 -7.66 -10.16 6.99
N LYS A 79 -6.46 -9.87 6.50
CA LYS A 79 -5.34 -9.41 7.33
C LYS A 79 -5.64 -8.08 8.03
N LEU A 80 -6.28 -7.15 7.32
CA LEU A 80 -6.71 -5.88 7.88
C LEU A 80 -7.75 -6.07 9.00
N ASN A 81 -8.75 -6.94 8.78
CA ASN A 81 -9.79 -7.25 9.76
C ASN A 81 -9.26 -7.99 10.99
N ASN A 82 -8.20 -8.78 10.82
CA ASN A 82 -7.53 -9.51 11.89
C ASN A 82 -6.46 -8.69 12.62
N PHE A 83 -6.28 -7.41 12.27
CA PHE A 83 -5.24 -6.53 12.84
C PHE A 83 -3.81 -7.06 12.65
N GLU A 84 -3.55 -7.73 11.53
CA GLU A 84 -2.24 -8.35 11.23
C GLU A 84 -1.20 -7.37 10.66
N TYR A 85 -1.59 -6.10 10.44
CA TYR A 85 -0.67 -5.05 9.98
C TYR A 85 -0.16 -4.24 11.16
N SER A 86 1.16 -4.21 11.34
CA SER A 86 1.80 -3.46 12.42
C SER A 86 1.80 -1.95 12.12
N ASN A 87 1.81 -1.58 10.85
CA ASN A 87 1.79 -0.20 10.37
C ASN A 87 1.14 -0.11 8.98
N VAL A 88 0.83 1.11 8.53
CA VAL A 88 0.17 1.37 7.25
C VAL A 88 1.02 0.94 6.05
N ASN A 89 2.36 0.95 6.15
CA ASN A 89 3.22 0.59 5.02
C ASN A 89 3.15 -0.90 4.69
N GLU A 90 2.94 -1.77 5.69
CA GLU A 90 2.75 -3.20 5.45
C GLU A 90 1.48 -3.45 4.63
N PHE A 91 0.39 -2.76 4.97
CA PHE A 91 -0.84 -2.77 4.18
C PHE A 91 -0.59 -2.26 2.75
N ILE A 92 0.04 -1.08 2.59
CA ILE A 92 0.35 -0.50 1.27
C ILE A 92 1.22 -1.44 0.44
N ALA A 93 2.23 -2.06 1.05
CA ALA A 93 3.14 -2.97 0.38
C ALA A 93 2.41 -4.19 -0.18
N GLU A 94 1.46 -4.76 0.58
CA GLU A 94 0.69 -5.92 0.11
C GLU A 94 -0.38 -5.56 -0.94
N VAL A 95 -1.02 -4.38 -0.82
CA VAL A 95 -1.87 -3.86 -1.90
C VAL A 95 -1.06 -3.66 -3.18
N ARG A 96 0.15 -3.10 -3.09
CA ARG A 96 1.05 -2.97 -4.26
C ARG A 96 1.46 -4.33 -4.81
N LEU A 97 1.83 -5.27 -3.94
CA LEU A 97 2.21 -6.62 -4.34
C LEU A 97 1.08 -7.33 -5.08
N ASN A 98 -0.17 -7.13 -4.69
CA ASN A 98 -1.32 -7.65 -5.42
C ASN A 98 -1.38 -7.15 -6.87
N PHE A 99 -1.04 -5.88 -7.14
CA PHE A 99 -1.07 -5.35 -8.50
C PHE A 99 0.20 -5.63 -9.31
N PHE A 100 1.39 -5.61 -8.69
CA PHE A 100 2.67 -5.77 -9.39
C PHE A 100 3.20 -7.21 -9.39
N GLY A 101 2.75 -8.05 -8.47
CA GLY A 101 3.18 -9.44 -8.35
C GLY A 101 2.55 -10.38 -9.36
N VAL A 102 1.60 -9.91 -10.17
CA VAL A 102 0.88 -10.70 -11.21
C VAL A 102 0.94 -10.06 -12.60
N THR A 103 1.64 -8.93 -12.77
CA THR A 103 1.80 -8.31 -14.09
C THR A 103 2.87 -9.03 -14.92
N GLN A 104 2.43 -9.77 -15.94
CA GLN A 104 3.15 -9.88 -17.21
C GLN A 104 2.82 -8.67 -18.09
#